data_AF-A0A1F8R9Y2-F1
#
_entry.id   AF-A0A1F8R9Y2-F1
#
_cell.length_a   1.000
_cell.length_b   1.000
_cell.length_c   1.000
_cell.angle_alpha   90.00
_cell.angle_beta   90.00
_cell.angle_gamma   90.00
#
_symmetry.space_group_name_H-M   'P 1'
#
loop_
_entity.id
_entity.type
_entity.pdbx_description
1 polymer ?
#
loop_
_entity_poly.entity_id
_entity_poly.type
_entity_poly.pdbx_seq_one_letter_code
_entity_poly.pdbx_strand_id
1 'polypeptide(L)'
;MIIIRDGMVTDFGMNTVCAAGTGSFLDHQAARLKMSIEELSRRALLGKKPVRIAGRCTVFAESDMVHQQQTGHNVDDIIYGLCQALARNYLNDVGSGKDIRPPVVFQGGVAFNRGIVRALEEALGTDIIVPPHHEVMGAIGAAWLVHENAVDRRDASRFRGFGVSETEFETSSFECRACPTACEIVRISEDHRTIAGWGGRCDLWEGAVPGD
;
A
#
# COMPACT_ATOMS: atom_id res chain seq x y z
N MET A 1 4.96 7.01 -6.14
CA MET A 1 5.19 7.10 -7.59
C MET A 1 6.62 6.72 -7.90
N ILE A 2 6.83 5.90 -8.93
CA ILE A 2 8.15 5.50 -9.41
C ILE A 2 8.18 5.82 -10.91
N ILE A 3 9.24 6.47 -11.37
CA ILE A 3 9.47 6.76 -12.78
C ILE A 3 10.54 5.80 -13.29
N ILE A 4 10.20 5.08 -14.36
CA ILE A 4 11.08 4.11 -15.01
C ILE A 4 11.39 4.61 -16.42
N ARG A 5 12.66 4.54 -16.80
CA ARG A 5 13.16 4.81 -18.16
C ARG A 5 14.16 3.71 -18.53
N ASP A 6 14.02 3.15 -19.73
CA ASP A 6 14.92 2.13 -20.26
C ASP A 6 15.16 0.96 -19.29
N GLY A 7 14.09 0.54 -18.57
CA GLY A 7 14.14 -0.54 -17.59
C GLY A 7 14.73 -0.16 -16.22
N MET A 8 15.15 1.09 -16.02
CA MET A 8 15.77 1.56 -14.77
C MET A 8 14.89 2.57 -14.04
N VAL A 9 14.90 2.54 -12.71
CA VAL A 9 14.26 3.56 -11.88
C VAL A 9 15.07 4.85 -11.96
N THR A 10 14.49 5.91 -12.53
CA THR A 10 15.16 7.21 -12.66
C THR A 10 14.73 8.22 -11.62
N ASP A 11 13.54 8.04 -11.03
CA ASP A 11 13.03 8.94 -10.00
C ASP A 11 11.96 8.22 -9.16
N PHE A 12 11.79 8.64 -7.91
CA PHE A 12 10.76 8.12 -7.01
C PHE A 12 10.21 9.22 -6.09
N GLY A 13 8.99 9.02 -5.62
CA GLY A 13 8.35 9.87 -4.63
C GLY A 13 7.34 9.08 -3.80
N MET A 14 7.27 9.34 -2.51
CA MET A 14 6.34 8.70 -1.61
C MET A 14 5.77 9.75 -0.65
N ASN A 15 4.46 9.68 -0.37
CA ASN A 15 3.86 10.42 0.72
C ASN A 15 4.03 9.60 2.01
N THR A 16 4.91 10.03 2.90
CA THR A 16 5.27 9.31 4.13
C THR A 16 4.58 9.85 5.39
N VAL A 17 3.88 10.99 5.29
CA VAL A 17 3.45 11.77 6.47
C VAL A 17 1.94 11.76 6.67
N CYS A 18 1.13 11.66 5.61
CA CYS A 18 -0.31 11.88 5.74
C CYS A 18 -1.16 10.76 5.12
N ALA A 19 -2.27 10.42 5.81
CA ALA A 19 -3.33 9.57 5.27
C ALA A 19 -4.07 10.23 4.09
N ALA A 20 -3.94 11.54 3.88
CA ALA A 20 -4.46 12.21 2.70
C ALA A 20 -3.80 11.63 1.44
N GLY A 21 -4.59 10.95 0.61
CA GLY A 21 -4.10 10.26 -0.59
C GLY A 21 -3.83 8.76 -0.42
N THR A 22 -4.28 8.13 0.67
CA THR A 22 -4.21 6.66 0.87
C THR A 22 -5.60 6.00 0.80
N GLY A 23 -5.64 4.67 0.80
CA GLY A 23 -6.91 3.91 0.84
C GLY A 23 -7.71 4.10 2.12
N SER A 24 -7.03 4.22 3.28
CA SER A 24 -7.72 4.42 4.56
C SER A 24 -8.55 5.70 4.61
N PHE A 25 -8.12 6.74 3.87
CA PHE A 25 -8.92 7.94 3.69
C PHE A 25 -10.29 7.61 3.09
N LEU A 26 -10.32 6.84 2.01
CA LEU A 26 -11.55 6.46 1.32
C LEU A 26 -12.44 5.59 2.22
N ASP A 27 -11.85 4.68 3.00
CA ASP A 27 -12.58 3.85 3.96
C ASP A 27 -13.30 4.70 5.01
N HIS A 28 -12.62 5.71 5.56
CA HIS A 28 -13.23 6.64 6.51
C HIS A 28 -14.41 7.41 5.89
N GLN A 29 -14.28 7.86 4.64
CA GLN A 29 -15.37 8.57 3.96
C GLN A 29 -16.54 7.63 3.61
N ALA A 30 -16.27 6.40 3.18
CA ALA A 30 -17.29 5.39 2.90
C ALA A 30 -18.10 5.06 4.16
N ALA A 31 -17.42 4.75 5.27
CA ALA A 31 -18.05 4.48 6.55
C ALA A 31 -18.95 5.64 7.02
N ARG A 32 -18.49 6.89 6.82
CA ARG A 32 -19.25 8.09 7.19
C ARG A 32 -20.52 8.28 6.38
N LEU A 33 -20.43 8.01 5.08
CA LEU A 33 -21.57 8.02 4.16
C LEU A 33 -22.46 6.77 4.31
N LYS A 34 -22.15 5.89 5.28
CA LYS A 34 -22.86 4.63 5.57
C LYS A 34 -22.95 3.74 4.34
N MET A 35 -21.87 3.65 3.58
CA MET A 35 -21.75 2.79 2.40
C MET A 35 -20.46 1.98 2.45
N SER A 36 -20.41 0.90 1.67
CA SER A 36 -19.17 0.15 1.49
C SER A 36 -18.20 0.89 0.56
N ILE A 37 -16.93 0.51 0.59
CA ILE A 37 -15.91 1.10 -0.29
C ILE A 37 -16.19 0.81 -1.77
N GLU A 38 -16.77 -0.35 -2.07
CA GLU A 38 -17.21 -0.76 -3.41
C GLU A 38 -18.36 0.10 -3.90
N GLU A 39 -19.33 0.39 -3.02
CA GLU A 39 -20.45 1.27 -3.34
C GLU A 39 -19.97 2.71 -3.59
N LEU A 40 -19.01 3.20 -2.80
CA LEU A 40 -18.37 4.50 -3.03
C LEU A 40 -17.71 4.54 -4.41
N SER A 41 -16.93 3.52 -4.77
CA SER A 41 -16.31 3.38 -6.10
C SER A 41 -17.35 3.41 -7.23
N ARG A 42 -18.44 2.66 -7.09
CA ARG A 42 -19.53 2.61 -8.07
C ARG A 42 -20.24 3.96 -8.22
N ARG A 43 -20.54 4.63 -7.11
CA ARG A 43 -21.20 5.95 -7.09
C ARG A 43 -20.32 7.06 -7.64
N ALA A 44 -19.01 6.99 -7.41
CA ALA A 44 -18.07 7.94 -8.00
C ALA A 44 -18.18 8.00 -9.53
N LEU A 45 -18.50 6.87 -10.19
CA LEU A 45 -18.70 6.81 -11.64
C LEU A 45 -20.00 7.47 -12.11
N LEU A 46 -20.98 7.62 -11.22
CA LEU A 46 -22.28 8.26 -11.52
C LEU A 46 -22.21 9.79 -11.42
N GLY A 47 -21.16 10.33 -10.79
CA GLY A 47 -20.92 11.77 -10.68
C GLY A 47 -20.69 12.42 -12.06
N LYS A 48 -21.52 13.40 -12.40
CA LYS A 48 -21.52 14.13 -13.68
C LYS A 48 -21.11 15.59 -13.53
N LYS A 49 -21.37 16.19 -12.37
CA LYS A 49 -21.08 17.59 -12.05
C LYS A 49 -20.30 17.65 -10.74
N PRO A 50 -19.05 17.15 -10.71
CA PRO A 50 -18.29 17.04 -9.47
C PRO A 50 -18.17 18.39 -8.77
N VAL A 51 -18.39 18.39 -7.47
CA VAL A 51 -18.15 19.56 -6.62
C VAL A 51 -16.69 19.63 -6.23
N ARG A 52 -16.19 20.84 -5.99
CA ARG A 52 -14.81 21.01 -5.53
C ARG A 52 -14.73 20.64 -4.05
N ILE A 53 -14.00 19.57 -3.73
CA ILE A 53 -13.71 19.16 -2.35
C ILE A 53 -12.28 19.56 -1.95
N ALA A 54 -12.14 20.11 -0.75
CA ALA A 54 -10.87 20.34 -0.08
C ALA A 54 -10.25 19.02 0.41
N GLY A 55 -9.47 18.33 -0.44
CA GLY A 55 -8.97 16.98 -0.13
C GLY A 55 -7.65 16.88 0.65
N ARG A 56 -7.07 17.99 1.14
CA ARG A 56 -5.68 17.97 1.69
C ARG A 56 -5.58 17.34 3.08
N CYS A 57 -6.65 17.39 3.86
CA CYS A 57 -6.74 16.75 5.18
C CYS A 57 -8.09 16.04 5.29
N THR A 58 -8.11 14.82 5.83
CA THR A 58 -9.32 14.01 5.99
C THR A 58 -10.42 14.75 6.76
N VAL A 59 -10.05 15.49 7.80
CA VAL A 59 -10.99 16.24 8.64
C VAL A 59 -11.63 17.40 7.87
N PHE A 60 -10.85 18.12 7.05
CA PHE A 60 -11.38 19.22 6.25
C PHE A 60 -12.18 18.72 5.05
N ALA A 61 -11.75 17.62 4.43
CA ALA A 61 -12.53 16.98 3.39
C ALA A 61 -13.90 16.53 3.91
N GLU A 62 -13.96 15.96 5.11
CA GLU A 62 -15.23 15.61 5.75
C GLU A 62 -16.12 16.84 5.92
N SER A 63 -15.58 17.91 6.51
CA SER A 63 -16.34 19.13 6.77
C SER A 63 -16.90 19.75 5.49
N ASP A 64 -16.10 19.75 4.42
CA ASP A 64 -16.51 20.25 3.12
C ASP A 64 -17.57 19.33 2.48
N MET A 65 -17.40 18.01 2.51
CA MET A 65 -18.40 17.06 2.02
C MET A 65 -19.75 17.22 2.73
N VAL A 66 -19.76 17.43 4.05
CA VAL A 66 -20.99 17.70 4.82
C VAL A 66 -21.62 19.03 4.37
N HIS A 67 -20.82 20.08 4.18
CA HIS A 67 -21.31 21.35 3.68
C HIS A 67 -21.93 21.23 2.27
N GLN A 68 -21.30 20.49 1.36
CA GLN A 68 -21.83 20.24 0.02
C GLN A 68 -23.16 19.47 0.07
N GLN A 69 -23.32 18.51 0.99
CA GLN A 69 -24.60 17.83 1.20
C GLN A 69 -25.68 18.77 1.72
N GLN A 70 -25.36 19.62 2.70
CA GLN A 70 -26.31 20.58 3.28
C GLN A 70 -26.78 21.65 2.27
N THR A 71 -25.94 21.97 1.30
CA THR A 71 -26.28 22.88 0.18
C THR A 71 -27.04 22.20 -0.95
N GLY A 72 -27.33 20.90 -0.83
CA GLY A 72 -28.21 20.16 -1.74
C GLY A 72 -27.51 19.50 -2.94
N HIS A 73 -26.17 19.40 -2.93
CA HIS A 73 -25.45 18.71 -4.00
C HIS A 73 -25.72 17.20 -3.96
N ASN A 74 -25.73 16.59 -5.15
CA ASN A 74 -25.87 15.15 -5.28
C ASN A 74 -24.67 14.43 -4.64
N VAL A 75 -24.93 13.42 -3.82
CA VAL A 75 -23.91 12.59 -3.18
C VAL A 75 -22.92 12.00 -4.18
N ASP A 76 -23.37 11.59 -5.37
CA ASP A 76 -22.50 10.99 -6.39
C ASP A 76 -21.52 12.03 -6.97
N ASP A 77 -21.95 13.30 -7.10
CA ASP A 77 -21.10 14.43 -7.50
C ASP A 77 -20.09 14.81 -6.40
N ILE A 78 -20.50 14.69 -5.13
CA ILE A 78 -19.63 14.88 -3.96
C ILE A 78 -18.55 13.81 -3.91
N ILE A 79 -18.93 12.53 -4.06
CA ILE A 79 -18.00 11.41 -4.08
C ILE A 79 -17.01 11.56 -5.23
N TYR A 80 -17.47 11.92 -6.44
CA TYR A 80 -16.55 12.10 -7.55
C TYR A 80 -15.63 13.32 -7.35
N GLY A 81 -16.15 14.41 -6.78
CA GLY A 81 -15.37 15.55 -6.35
C GLY A 81 -14.25 15.20 -5.36
N LEU A 82 -14.53 14.28 -4.44
CA LEU A 82 -13.53 13.72 -3.52
C LEU A 82 -12.45 12.93 -4.27
N CYS A 83 -12.82 12.05 -5.20
CA CYS A 83 -11.87 11.30 -6.02
C CYS A 83 -10.92 12.24 -6.79
N GLN A 84 -11.47 13.29 -7.40
CA GLN A 84 -10.67 14.31 -8.08
C GLN A 84 -9.75 15.08 -7.11
N ALA A 85 -10.21 15.36 -5.89
CA ALA A 85 -9.37 16.00 -4.88
C ALA A 85 -8.19 15.14 -4.47
N LEU A 86 -8.41 13.84 -4.24
CA LEU A 86 -7.36 12.89 -3.89
C LEU A 86 -6.34 12.71 -5.02
N ALA A 87 -6.80 12.56 -6.27
CA ALA A 87 -5.92 12.46 -7.44
C ALA A 87 -5.04 13.71 -7.59
N ARG A 88 -5.64 14.91 -7.53
CA ARG A 88 -4.88 16.18 -7.58
C ARG A 88 -3.85 16.29 -6.46
N ASN A 89 -4.22 15.94 -5.23
CA ASN A 89 -3.31 16.04 -4.10
C ASN A 89 -2.15 15.06 -4.23
N TYR A 90 -2.43 13.82 -4.64
CA TYR A 90 -1.38 12.85 -4.89
C TYR A 90 -0.38 13.35 -5.95
N LEU A 91 -0.87 13.91 -7.06
CA LEU A 91 -0.02 14.45 -8.11
C LEU A 91 0.76 15.70 -7.65
N ASN A 92 0.16 16.56 -6.83
CA ASN A 92 0.85 17.74 -6.28
C ASN A 92 1.90 17.39 -5.24
N ASP A 93 1.61 16.42 -4.36
CA ASP A 93 2.49 16.11 -3.23
C ASP A 93 3.61 15.13 -3.65
N VAL A 94 3.29 14.18 -4.53
CA VAL A 94 4.21 13.09 -4.92
C VAL A 94 4.71 13.25 -6.36
N GLY A 95 3.88 13.79 -7.25
CA GLY A 95 4.20 13.96 -8.68
C GLY A 95 4.82 15.31 -9.03
N SER A 96 4.83 16.28 -8.12
CA SER A 96 5.34 17.62 -8.42
C SER A 96 6.82 17.59 -8.79
N GLY A 97 7.16 18.26 -9.89
CA GLY A 97 8.50 18.28 -10.47
C GLY A 97 8.90 17.01 -11.21
N LYS A 98 8.03 15.98 -11.28
CA LYS A 98 8.32 14.72 -11.97
C LYS A 98 7.81 14.75 -13.40
N ASP A 99 8.60 14.19 -14.31
CA ASP A 99 8.24 14.00 -15.72
C ASP A 99 7.39 12.72 -15.88
N ILE A 100 6.09 12.86 -15.69
CA ILE A 100 5.13 11.74 -15.81
C ILE A 100 4.79 11.56 -17.30
N ARG A 101 5.08 10.38 -17.86
CA ARG A 101 4.81 10.04 -19.27
C ARG A 101 4.07 8.71 -19.37
N PRO A 102 3.17 8.56 -20.36
CA PRO A 102 2.58 7.25 -20.67
C PRO A 102 3.64 6.23 -21.11
N PRO A 103 3.40 4.92 -20.89
CA PRO A 103 2.25 4.36 -20.17
C PRO A 103 2.34 4.60 -18.66
N VAL A 104 1.19 4.86 -18.02
CA VAL A 104 1.09 5.02 -16.56
C VAL A 104 0.38 3.81 -15.97
N VAL A 105 1.03 3.16 -15.00
CA VAL A 105 0.49 2.00 -14.29
C VAL A 105 0.06 2.42 -12.88
N PHE A 106 -1.16 2.05 -12.49
CA PHE A 106 -1.69 2.29 -11.15
C PHE A 106 -1.97 0.96 -10.45
N GLN A 107 -1.33 0.76 -9.29
CA GLN A 107 -1.38 -0.48 -8.52
C GLN A 107 -1.57 -0.20 -7.02
N GLY A 108 -1.88 -1.25 -6.26
CA GLY A 108 -2.28 -1.21 -4.86
C GLY A 108 -3.79 -1.30 -4.67
N GLY A 109 -4.25 -1.34 -3.41
CA GLY A 109 -5.67 -1.51 -3.08
C GLY A 109 -6.56 -0.37 -3.58
N VAL A 110 -6.05 0.85 -3.65
CA VAL A 110 -6.81 2.02 -4.16
C VAL A 110 -7.19 1.87 -5.63
N ALA A 111 -6.46 1.05 -6.39
CA ALA A 111 -6.77 0.80 -7.80
C ALA A 111 -8.09 0.03 -8.03
N PHE A 112 -8.68 -0.58 -6.98
CA PHE A 112 -10.06 -1.09 -7.03
C PHE A 112 -11.09 0.05 -7.20
N ASN A 113 -10.75 1.27 -6.77
CA ASN A 113 -11.65 2.41 -6.88
C ASN A 113 -11.59 3.02 -8.29
N ARG A 114 -12.57 2.69 -9.13
CA ARG A 114 -12.66 3.17 -10.52
C ARG A 114 -12.87 4.68 -10.61
N GLY A 115 -13.43 5.31 -9.58
CA GLY A 115 -13.52 6.77 -9.47
C GLY A 115 -12.15 7.44 -9.37
N ILE A 116 -11.22 6.85 -8.62
CA ILE A 116 -9.83 7.33 -8.54
C ILE A 116 -9.09 7.11 -9.86
N VAL A 117 -9.27 5.96 -10.51
CA VAL A 117 -8.70 5.68 -11.84
C VAL A 117 -9.14 6.75 -12.83
N ARG A 118 -10.45 7.00 -12.93
CA ARG A 118 -11.02 8.05 -13.79
C ARG A 118 -10.46 9.43 -13.45
N ALA A 119 -10.35 9.76 -12.16
CA ALA A 119 -9.82 11.04 -11.72
C ALA A 119 -8.33 11.22 -12.05
N LEU A 120 -7.53 10.15 -12.01
CA LEU A 120 -6.12 10.15 -12.44
C LEU A 120 -6.00 10.29 -13.96
N GLU A 121 -6.85 9.60 -14.73
CA GLU A 121 -6.92 9.72 -16.19
C GLU A 121 -7.24 11.17 -16.60
N GLU A 122 -8.27 11.77 -16.00
CA GLU A 122 -8.65 13.16 -16.24
C GLU A 122 -7.53 14.14 -15.84
N ALA A 123 -6.83 13.89 -14.74
CA ALA A 123 -5.78 14.78 -14.25
C ALA A 123 -4.46 14.69 -15.05
N LEU A 124 -4.13 13.51 -15.57
CA LEU A 124 -2.91 13.28 -16.35
C LEU A 124 -3.13 13.40 -17.86
N GLY A 125 -4.39 13.39 -18.32
CA GLY A 125 -4.74 13.45 -19.74
C GLY A 125 -4.31 12.20 -20.52
N THR A 126 -4.23 11.05 -19.85
CA THR A 126 -3.82 9.76 -20.44
C THR A 126 -4.54 8.61 -19.75
N ASP A 127 -4.70 7.50 -20.47
CA ASP A 127 -5.24 6.26 -19.91
C ASP A 127 -4.34 5.71 -18.80
N ILE A 128 -4.97 5.10 -17.80
CA ILE A 128 -4.30 4.47 -16.65
C ILE A 128 -4.44 2.96 -16.74
N ILE A 129 -3.30 2.27 -16.75
CA ILE A 129 -3.25 0.81 -16.77
C ILE A 129 -3.38 0.31 -15.34
N VAL A 130 -4.44 -0.43 -15.06
CA VAL A 130 -4.61 -1.17 -13.81
C VAL A 130 -4.36 -2.66 -14.10
N PRO A 131 -3.24 -3.23 -13.64
CA PRO A 131 -2.90 -4.62 -13.92
C PRO A 131 -3.84 -5.58 -13.17
N PRO A 132 -4.01 -6.83 -13.65
CA PRO A 132 -4.64 -7.87 -12.84
C PRO A 132 -3.82 -8.08 -11.56
N HIS A 133 -4.49 -8.45 -10.46
CA HIS A 133 -3.84 -8.67 -9.15
C HIS A 133 -3.04 -7.45 -8.65
N HIS A 134 -3.50 -6.24 -8.98
CA HIS A 134 -2.86 -4.98 -8.60
C HIS A 134 -2.68 -4.84 -7.07
N GLU A 135 -3.44 -5.56 -6.26
CA GLU A 135 -3.35 -5.65 -4.81
C GLU A 135 -2.08 -6.36 -4.29
N VAL A 136 -1.46 -7.22 -5.11
CA VAL A 136 -0.32 -8.07 -4.71
C VAL A 136 0.87 -7.98 -5.67
N MET A 137 0.96 -6.93 -6.49
CA MET A 137 2.06 -6.75 -7.46
C MET A 137 3.45 -6.80 -6.82
N GLY A 138 3.60 -6.32 -5.59
CA GLY A 138 4.85 -6.44 -4.84
C GLY A 138 5.23 -7.89 -4.54
N ALA A 139 4.26 -8.72 -4.15
CA ALA A 139 4.47 -10.15 -3.92
C ALA A 139 4.78 -10.90 -5.23
N ILE A 140 4.10 -10.54 -6.32
CA ILE A 140 4.39 -11.07 -7.66
C ILE A 140 5.84 -10.74 -8.06
N GLY A 141 6.27 -9.49 -7.88
CA GLY A 141 7.64 -9.07 -8.16
C GLY A 141 8.66 -9.83 -7.32
N ALA A 142 8.40 -10.03 -6.02
CA ALA A 142 9.27 -10.82 -5.15
C ALA A 142 9.36 -12.29 -5.60
N ALA A 143 8.22 -12.91 -5.94
CA ALA A 143 8.19 -14.28 -6.45
C ALA A 143 8.93 -14.40 -7.79
N TRP A 144 8.81 -13.39 -8.66
CA TRP A 144 9.50 -13.32 -9.94
C TRP A 144 11.02 -13.25 -9.76
N LEU A 145 11.50 -12.37 -8.86
CA LEU A 145 12.93 -12.27 -8.55
C LEU A 145 13.49 -13.60 -8.01
N VAL A 146 12.74 -14.31 -7.16
CA VAL A 146 13.14 -15.64 -6.68
C VAL A 146 13.18 -16.63 -7.84
N HIS A 147 12.20 -16.62 -8.73
CA HIS A 147 12.16 -17.48 -9.89
C HIS A 147 13.37 -17.28 -10.82
N GLU A 148 13.69 -16.02 -11.17
CA GLU A 148 14.87 -15.69 -11.99
C GLU A 148 16.17 -16.19 -11.34
N ASN A 149 16.36 -15.91 -10.04
CA ASN A 149 17.56 -16.35 -9.32
C ASN A 149 17.66 -17.88 -9.17
N ALA A 150 16.54 -18.58 -8.96
CA ALA A 150 16.51 -20.03 -8.80
C ALA A 150 16.80 -20.76 -10.11
N VAL A 151 16.30 -20.23 -11.24
CA VAL A 151 16.62 -20.75 -12.58
C VAL A 151 18.12 -20.65 -12.87
N ASP A 152 18.75 -19.53 -12.48
CA ASP A 152 20.19 -19.33 -12.69
C ASP A 152 21.07 -20.21 -11.80
N ARG A 153 20.63 -20.51 -10.57
CA ARG A 153 21.45 -21.24 -9.58
C ARG A 153 21.17 -22.75 -9.47
N ARG A 154 20.06 -23.24 -10.01
CA ARG A 154 19.56 -24.62 -9.79
C ARG A 154 19.42 -25.00 -8.31
N ASP A 155 19.23 -24.02 -7.44
CA ASP A 155 19.07 -24.25 -6.01
C ASP A 155 17.69 -24.87 -5.73
N ALA A 156 17.65 -25.87 -4.84
CA ALA A 156 16.39 -26.40 -4.34
C ALA A 156 15.68 -25.33 -3.49
N SER A 157 14.35 -25.22 -3.64
CA SER A 157 13.56 -24.27 -2.85
C SER A 157 13.65 -24.59 -1.36
N ARG A 158 13.89 -23.56 -0.52
CA ARG A 158 13.78 -23.63 0.94
C ARG A 158 12.34 -23.41 1.44
N PHE A 159 11.36 -23.37 0.54
CA PHE A 159 9.95 -23.22 0.92
C PHE A 159 9.51 -24.44 1.73
N ARG A 160 9.14 -24.23 2.99
CA ARG A 160 8.71 -25.28 3.92
C ARG A 160 7.32 -25.84 3.63
N GLY A 161 6.62 -25.32 2.62
CA GLY A 161 5.25 -25.70 2.30
C GLY A 161 4.20 -24.87 3.07
N PHE A 162 2.93 -25.04 2.70
CA PHE A 162 1.81 -24.35 3.35
C PHE A 162 1.45 -24.94 4.72
N GLY A 163 1.86 -26.17 5.03
CA GLY A 163 1.65 -26.80 6.35
C GLY A 163 2.33 -26.05 7.51
N VAL A 164 3.23 -25.10 7.22
CA VAL A 164 3.83 -24.22 8.22
C VAL A 164 2.78 -23.41 8.99
N SER A 165 1.63 -23.10 8.38
CA SER A 165 0.54 -22.38 9.09
C SER A 165 -0.19 -23.25 10.13
N GLU A 166 -0.05 -24.57 10.03
CA GLU A 166 -0.63 -25.55 10.95
C GLU A 166 0.38 -25.99 12.01
N THR A 167 1.62 -25.51 11.93
CA THR A 167 2.68 -25.89 12.86
C THR A 167 2.59 -25.03 14.12
N GLU A 168 2.72 -25.67 15.29
CA GLU A 168 2.78 -24.95 16.55
C GLU A 168 4.16 -24.34 16.77
N PHE A 169 4.19 -23.03 17.01
CA PHE A 169 5.40 -22.28 17.33
C PHE A 169 5.35 -21.82 18.78
N GLU A 170 6.41 -22.09 19.53
CA GLU A 170 6.61 -21.59 20.88
C GLU A 170 7.40 -20.27 20.83
N THR A 171 6.83 -19.20 21.36
CA THR A 171 7.53 -17.91 21.48
C THR A 171 8.00 -17.72 22.92
N SER A 172 9.28 -17.39 23.11
CA SER A 172 9.87 -17.07 24.41
C SER A 172 10.81 -15.87 24.29
N SER A 173 11.18 -15.25 25.42
CA SER A 173 12.24 -14.23 25.44
C SER A 173 13.29 -14.52 26.51
N PHE A 174 14.52 -14.04 26.28
CA PHE A 174 15.62 -14.14 27.23
C PHE A 174 16.57 -12.95 27.11
N GLU A 175 17.34 -12.70 28.16
CA GLU A 175 18.37 -11.65 28.16
C GLU A 175 19.69 -12.17 27.57
N CYS A 176 20.16 -11.53 26.50
CA CYS A 176 21.41 -11.90 25.85
C CYS A 176 22.63 -11.48 26.67
N ARG A 177 23.52 -12.44 26.98
CA ARG A 177 24.76 -12.19 27.74
C ARG A 177 26.03 -12.15 26.89
N ALA A 178 25.90 -12.04 25.57
CA ALA A 178 27.05 -12.00 24.65
C ALA A 178 27.87 -10.71 24.80
N CYS A 179 27.26 -9.62 25.28
CA CYS A 179 27.91 -8.34 25.54
C CYS A 179 27.20 -7.60 26.69
N PRO A 180 27.78 -6.50 27.22
CA PRO A 180 27.20 -5.75 28.33
C PRO A 180 25.84 -5.08 28.07
N THR A 181 25.39 -5.03 26.81
CA THR A 181 24.14 -4.36 26.41
C THR A 181 22.89 -5.10 26.89
N ALA A 182 22.99 -6.41 27.22
CA ALA A 182 21.91 -7.19 27.81
C ALA A 182 20.56 -7.03 27.07
N CYS A 183 20.58 -7.22 25.74
CA CYS A 183 19.36 -7.05 24.94
C CYS A 183 18.34 -8.14 25.29
N GLU A 184 17.06 -7.77 25.36
CA GLU A 184 15.97 -8.76 25.36
C GLU A 184 15.82 -9.33 23.95
N ILE A 185 15.98 -10.64 23.83
CA ILE A 185 15.85 -11.36 22.57
C ILE A 185 14.55 -12.14 22.62
N VAL A 186 13.70 -11.91 21.62
CA VAL A 186 12.52 -12.74 21.34
C VAL A 186 12.98 -13.89 20.46
N ARG A 187 12.50 -15.09 20.77
CA ARG A 187 12.85 -16.34 20.12
C ARG A 187 11.58 -17.09 19.73
N ILE A 188 11.56 -17.60 18.50
CA ILE A 188 10.58 -18.58 18.04
C ILE A 188 11.23 -19.95 17.97
N SER A 189 10.54 -20.94 18.54
CA SER A 189 10.95 -22.35 18.52
C SER A 189 9.85 -23.24 17.95
N GLU A 190 10.25 -24.37 17.38
CA GLU A 190 9.40 -25.42 16.80
C GLU A 190 10.01 -26.76 17.24
N ASP A 191 9.22 -27.67 17.78
CA ASP A 191 9.70 -28.95 18.36
C ASP A 191 10.90 -28.76 19.32
N HIS A 192 10.83 -27.74 20.18
CA HIS A 192 11.90 -27.31 21.10
C HIS A 192 13.22 -26.89 20.44
N ARG A 193 13.26 -26.72 19.12
CA ARG A 193 14.39 -26.17 18.37
C ARG A 193 14.17 -24.72 18.04
N THR A 194 15.21 -23.92 18.23
CA THR A 194 15.12 -22.49 17.91
C THR A 194 15.21 -22.29 16.40
N ILE A 195 14.20 -21.64 15.81
CA ILE A 195 14.15 -21.40 14.36
C ILE A 195 14.42 -19.93 13.99
N ALA A 196 14.14 -18.99 14.90
CA ALA A 196 14.37 -17.56 14.69
C ALA A 196 14.59 -16.83 16.01
N GLY A 197 15.37 -15.74 15.97
CA GLY A 197 15.52 -14.78 17.06
C GLY A 197 15.52 -13.35 16.53
N TRP A 198 15.15 -12.37 17.36
CA TRP A 198 15.32 -10.94 17.07
C TRP A 198 15.25 -10.09 18.36
N GLY A 199 15.49 -8.79 18.26
CA GLY A 199 15.47 -7.84 19.39
C GLY A 199 16.84 -7.39 19.88
N GLY A 200 17.91 -7.95 19.31
CA GLY A 200 19.28 -7.50 19.55
C GLY A 200 19.56 -6.15 18.90
N ARG A 201 20.47 -5.37 19.48
CA ARG A 201 21.05 -4.17 18.83
C ARG A 201 22.18 -4.49 17.84
N CYS A 202 22.48 -5.77 17.68
CA CYS A 202 23.52 -6.29 16.80
C CYS A 202 22.98 -7.52 16.08
N ASP A 203 23.68 -7.93 15.04
CA ASP A 203 23.20 -8.93 14.08
C ASP A 203 23.33 -10.37 14.59
N LEU A 204 23.81 -10.58 15.82
CA LEU A 204 24.04 -11.93 16.40
C LEU A 204 22.80 -12.82 16.37
N TRP A 205 21.62 -12.21 16.52
CA TRP A 205 20.34 -12.93 16.50
C TRP A 205 19.53 -12.65 15.23
N GLU A 206 20.00 -11.80 14.31
CA GLU A 206 19.29 -11.52 13.06
C GLU A 206 19.57 -12.61 12.02
N GLY A 207 18.59 -13.50 11.79
CA GLY A 207 18.66 -14.53 10.76
C GLY A 207 18.25 -15.92 11.23
N ALA A 208 18.58 -16.94 10.43
CA ALA A 208 18.44 -18.33 10.85
C ALA A 208 19.42 -18.58 12.00
N VAL A 209 18.89 -18.86 13.19
CA VAL A 209 19.69 -19.09 14.39
C VAL A 209 20.68 -20.24 14.08
N PRO A 210 22.00 -20.06 14.32
CA PRO A 210 22.95 -21.14 14.18
C PRO A 210 22.48 -22.32 15.01
N GLY A 211 22.46 -23.51 14.40
CA GLY A 211 22.11 -24.75 15.10
C GLY A 211 22.96 -24.93 16.35
N ASP A 212 22.29 -25.44 17.38
CA ASP A 212 22.77 -25.99 18.67
C ASP A 212 24.29 -25.96 18.93
#